data_AF-N1MX87-F1
#
_entry.id   AF-N1MX87-F1
#
_cell.length_a   1.000
_cell.length_b   1.000
_cell.length_c   1.000
_cell.angle_alpha   90.00
_cell.angle_beta   90.00
_cell.angle_gamma   90.00
#
_symmetry.space_group_name_H-M   'P 1'
#
loop_
_entity.id
_entity.type
_entity.pdbx_description
1 polymer ?
#
loop_
_entity_poly.entity_id
_entity_poly.type
_entity_poly.pdbx_seq_one_letter_code
_entity_poly.pdbx_strand_id
1 'polypeptide(L)'
;MPREDALLVAAQCDRHGEGDRPGLRLSAQTGEGMEALVALLLDRAAALLPGEGDYALHERQRQRVGHIAAFLDSAASAHDLLILAEELRQARREIDALTGQAGTEDMLDRLFAGFCIGK
;
A
#
# COMPACT_ATOMS: atom_id res chain seq x y z
N MET A 1 16.57 -4.16 -16.48
CA MET A 1 17.41 -4.29 -15.28
C MET A 1 16.49 -4.54 -14.09
N PRO A 2 16.93 -5.25 -13.03
CA PRO A 2 16.11 -5.41 -11.83
C PRO A 2 15.76 -4.05 -11.22
N ARG A 3 14.63 -4.01 -10.49
CA ARG A 3 14.24 -2.83 -9.71
C ARG A 3 15.31 -2.54 -8.65
N GLU A 4 15.41 -1.29 -8.22
CA GLU A 4 16.36 -0.87 -7.17
C GLU A 4 16.15 -1.63 -5.85
N ASP A 5 14.90 -2.02 -5.56
CA ASP A 5 14.51 -2.77 -4.38
C ASP A 5 14.57 -4.30 -4.53
N ALA A 6 15.11 -4.81 -5.64
CA ALA A 6 15.13 -6.24 -5.93
C ALA A 6 16.14 -7.00 -5.07
N LEU A 7 15.75 -8.18 -4.61
CA LEU A 7 16.62 -9.13 -3.91
C LEU A 7 17.20 -10.13 -4.91
N LEU A 8 18.52 -10.21 -4.97
CA LEU A 8 19.22 -11.21 -5.78
C LEU A 8 19.23 -12.55 -5.06
N VAL A 9 18.79 -13.59 -5.75
CA VAL A 9 18.70 -14.96 -5.22
C VAL A 9 19.51 -15.89 -6.11
N ALA A 10 20.48 -16.58 -5.52
CA ALA A 10 21.23 -17.66 -6.14
C ALA A 10 20.52 -19.00 -5.87
N ALA A 11 19.41 -19.22 -6.59
CA ALA A 11 18.56 -20.40 -6.43
C ALA A 11 19.26 -21.69 -6.89
N GLN A 12 18.73 -22.84 -6.43
CA GLN A 12 19.19 -24.19 -6.78
C GLN A 12 20.65 -24.47 -6.35
N CYS A 13 21.05 -23.97 -5.18
CA CYS A 13 22.41 -24.16 -4.65
C CYS A 13 22.77 -25.64 -4.41
N ASP A 14 21.77 -26.52 -4.32
CA ASP A 14 21.89 -27.97 -4.21
C ASP A 14 22.29 -28.65 -5.54
N ARG A 15 21.98 -28.02 -6.69
CA ARG A 15 22.30 -28.55 -8.03
C ARG A 15 23.53 -27.90 -8.64
N HIS A 16 23.82 -26.68 -8.21
CA HIS A 16 24.96 -25.89 -8.65
C HIS A 16 25.87 -25.67 -7.43
N GLY A 17 26.79 -26.63 -7.21
CA GLY A 17 27.80 -26.55 -6.16
C GLY A 17 28.66 -25.27 -6.29
N GLU A 18 29.07 -24.71 -5.15
CA GLU A 18 29.89 -23.50 -4.91
C GLU A 18 30.26 -22.64 -6.14
N GLY A 19 29.24 -22.20 -6.88
CA GLY A 19 29.38 -21.16 -7.87
C GLY A 19 29.22 -19.81 -7.17
N ASP A 20 30.15 -18.88 -7.42
CA ASP A 20 30.11 -17.49 -6.95
C ASP A 20 29.03 -16.70 -7.70
N ARG A 21 27.78 -17.16 -7.60
CA ARG A 21 26.62 -16.45 -8.14
C ARG A 21 26.22 -15.39 -7.12
N PRO A 22 26.14 -14.11 -7.51
CA PRO A 22 25.77 -13.05 -6.59
C PRO A 22 24.34 -13.24 -6.09
N GLY A 23 24.13 -12.97 -4.81
CA GLY A 23 22.81 -13.03 -4.16
C GLY A 23 22.71 -14.12 -3.08
N LEU A 24 21.55 -14.16 -2.43
CA LEU A 24 21.26 -15.11 -1.36
C LEU A 24 21.18 -16.53 -1.93
N ARG A 25 22.08 -17.41 -1.51
CA ARG A 25 22.08 -18.82 -1.90
C ARG A 25 20.95 -19.56 -1.19
N LEU A 26 20.12 -20.26 -1.96
CA LEU A 26 19.06 -21.09 -1.39
C LEU A 26 18.68 -22.26 -2.29
N SER A 27 18.07 -23.28 -1.68
CA SER A 27 17.43 -24.39 -2.36
C SER A 27 16.00 -24.56 -1.85
N ALA A 28 15.04 -24.41 -2.76
CA ALA A 28 13.65 -24.71 -2.48
C ALA A 28 13.40 -26.22 -2.29
N GLN A 29 14.33 -27.07 -2.73
CA GLN A 29 14.21 -28.53 -2.63
C GLN A 29 14.71 -29.04 -1.27
N THR A 30 15.85 -28.53 -0.80
CA THR A 30 16.45 -28.97 0.48
C THR A 30 16.03 -28.09 1.66
N GLY A 31 15.55 -26.87 1.39
CA GLY A 31 15.26 -25.86 2.42
C GLY A 31 16.47 -25.02 2.82
N GLU A 32 17.67 -25.30 2.29
CA GLU A 32 18.87 -24.50 2.56
C GLU A 32 18.63 -23.03 2.17
N GLY A 33 19.02 -22.10 3.06
CA GLY A 33 18.89 -20.65 2.81
C GLY A 33 17.47 -20.09 2.90
N MET A 34 16.44 -20.93 3.08
CA MET A 34 15.05 -20.47 3.15
C MET A 34 14.77 -19.66 4.42
N GLU A 35 15.35 -20.05 5.56
CA GLU A 35 15.21 -19.27 6.81
C GLU A 35 15.85 -17.88 6.68
N ALA A 36 17.03 -17.80 6.06
CA ALA A 36 17.70 -16.53 5.77
C ALA A 36 16.88 -15.66 4.80
N LEU A 37 16.22 -16.26 3.80
CA LEU A 37 15.31 -15.54 2.91
C LEU A 37 14.11 -14.97 3.70
N VAL A 38 13.49 -15.78 4.55
CA VAL A 38 12.35 -15.35 5.38
C VAL A 38 12.76 -14.22 6.31
N ALA A 39 13.88 -14.34 7.01
CA ALA A 39 14.38 -13.29 7.90
C ALA A 39 14.62 -11.98 7.14
N LEU A 40 15.22 -12.04 5.96
CA LEU A 40 15.49 -10.86 5.14
C LEU A 40 14.20 -10.23 4.59
N LEU A 41 13.20 -11.03 4.22
CA LEU A 41 11.89 -10.52 3.81
C LEU A 41 11.16 -9.85 4.98
N LEU A 42 11.22 -10.42 6.18
CA LEU A 42 10.60 -9.86 7.38
C LEU A 42 11.24 -8.53 7.78
N ASP A 43 12.57 -8.44 7.74
CA ASP A 43 13.31 -7.20 8.04
C ASP A 43 12.91 -6.08 7.06
N ARG A 44 12.84 -6.39 5.76
CA ARG A 44 12.42 -5.41 4.75
C ARG A 44 10.94 -5.05 4.87
N ALA A 45 10.08 -6.00 5.22
CA ALA A 45 8.66 -5.74 5.45
C ALA A 45 8.44 -4.85 6.68
N ALA A 46 9.20 -5.06 7.76
CA ALA A 46 9.11 -4.23 8.96
C ALA A 46 9.38 -2.75 8.67
N ALA A 47 10.31 -2.45 7.76
CA ALA A 47 10.59 -1.08 7.32
C ALA A 47 9.50 -0.46 6.42
N LEU A 48 8.62 -1.28 5.84
CA LEU A 48 7.52 -0.83 4.97
C LEU A 48 6.17 -0.75 5.70
N LEU A 49 6.06 -1.40 6.86
CA LEU A 49 4.85 -1.38 7.66
C LEU A 49 4.71 -0.02 8.37
N PRO A 50 3.50 0.54 8.43
CA PRO A 50 3.23 1.76 9.20
C PRO A 50 3.67 1.58 10.66
N GLY A 51 4.29 2.61 11.23
CA GLY A 51 4.71 2.61 12.63
C GLY A 51 3.51 2.69 13.59
N GLU A 52 3.78 2.61 14.89
CA GLU A 52 2.72 2.84 15.89
C GLU A 52 2.12 4.24 15.73
N GLY A 53 0.81 4.29 15.49
CA GLY A 53 0.07 5.54 15.26
C GLY A 53 -0.14 5.89 13.79
N ASP A 54 0.49 5.19 12.86
CA ASP A 54 0.24 5.35 11.42
C ASP A 54 -0.96 4.50 10.97
N TYR A 55 -1.69 4.99 9.97
CA TYR A 55 -2.83 4.30 9.40
C TYR A 55 -2.48 3.60 8.09
N ALA A 56 -2.70 2.29 8.02
CA ALA A 56 -2.70 1.55 6.77
C ALA A 56 -3.98 1.86 5.97
N LEU A 57 -3.88 2.76 4.99
CA LEU A 57 -5.00 3.12 4.11
C LEU A 57 -4.96 2.33 2.80
N HIS A 58 -6.12 1.90 2.32
CA HIS A 58 -6.26 1.47 0.93
C HIS A 58 -5.95 2.64 -0.01
N GLU A 59 -5.48 2.34 -1.22
CA GLU A 59 -5.12 3.36 -2.22
C GLU A 59 -6.22 4.42 -2.43
N ARG A 60 -7.46 3.97 -2.55
CA ARG A 60 -8.62 4.86 -2.67
C ARG A 60 -8.81 5.78 -1.45
N GLN A 61 -8.59 5.28 -0.24
CA GLN A 61 -8.69 6.09 0.98
C GLN A 61 -7.55 7.10 1.06
N ARG A 62 -6.33 6.70 0.66
CA ARG A 62 -5.17 7.59 0.56
C ARG A 62 -5.43 8.75 -0.39
N GLN A 63 -6.03 8.48 -1.56
CA GLN A 63 -6.39 9.52 -2.53
C GLN A 63 -7.39 10.53 -1.93
N ARG A 64 -8.43 10.06 -1.23
CA ARG A 64 -9.40 10.94 -0.55
C ARG A 64 -8.74 11.81 0.52
N VAL A 65 -7.86 11.23 1.35
CA VAL A 65 -7.10 12.00 2.34
C VAL A 65 -6.22 13.06 1.67
N GLY A 66 -5.60 12.73 0.54
CA GLY A 66 -4.85 13.70 -0.28
C GLY A 66 -5.71 14.86 -0.79
N HIS A 67 -6.92 14.57 -1.27
CA HIS A 67 -7.87 15.61 -1.70
C HIS A 67 -8.31 16.50 -0.52
N ILE A 68 -8.62 15.90 0.64
CA ILE A 68 -8.97 16.65 1.85
C ILE A 68 -7.84 17.63 2.20
N ALA A 69 -6.59 17.16 2.23
CA ALA A 69 -5.44 18.02 2.51
C ALA A 69 -5.34 19.19 1.51
N ALA A 70 -5.46 18.90 0.21
CA ALA A 70 -5.41 19.92 -0.83
C ALA A 70 -6.51 20.99 -0.68
N PHE A 71 -7.75 20.60 -0.39
CA PHE A 71 -8.86 21.54 -0.15
C PHE A 71 -8.64 22.37 1.12
N LEU A 72 -8.08 21.78 2.19
CA LEU A 72 -7.79 22.51 3.43
C LEU A 72 -6.66 23.53 3.22
N ASP A 73 -5.60 23.16 2.50
CA ASP A 73 -4.50 24.08 2.16
C ASP A 73 -5.00 25.23 1.28
N SER A 74 -5.83 24.92 0.29
CA SER A 74 -6.50 25.91 -0.56
C SER A 74 -7.37 26.86 0.26
N ALA A 75 -8.22 26.35 1.15
CA ALA A 75 -9.05 27.13 2.06
C ALA A 75 -8.23 28.05 2.97
N ALA A 76 -7.11 27.57 3.51
CA ALA A 76 -6.22 28.34 4.36
C ALA A 76 -5.54 29.51 3.61
N SER A 77 -5.34 29.37 2.30
CA SER A 77 -4.76 30.42 1.44
C SER A 77 -5.79 31.40 0.85
N ALA A 78 -7.08 31.07 0.92
CA ALA A 78 -8.16 31.86 0.32
C ALA A 78 -8.47 33.11 1.14
N HIS A 79 -8.52 34.26 0.46
CA HIS A 79 -8.90 35.55 1.07
C HIS A 79 -10.40 35.87 0.88
N ASP A 80 -11.01 35.32 -0.16
CA ASP A 80 -12.44 35.45 -0.41
C ASP A 80 -13.21 34.40 0.40
N LEU A 81 -14.16 34.85 1.22
CA LEU A 81 -14.97 33.99 2.08
C LEU A 81 -15.83 32.99 1.30
N LEU A 82 -16.24 33.33 0.07
CA LEU A 82 -17.01 32.43 -0.77
C LEU A 82 -16.14 31.26 -1.26
N ILE A 83 -14.90 31.54 -1.66
CA ILE A 83 -13.93 30.53 -2.07
C ILE A 83 -13.58 29.64 -0.87
N LEU A 84 -13.25 30.25 0.28
CA LEU A 84 -12.98 29.50 1.52
C LEU A 84 -14.13 28.55 1.87
N ALA A 85 -15.38 29.03 1.79
CA ALA A 85 -16.56 28.20 2.08
C ALA A 85 -16.77 27.08 1.06
N GLU A 86 -16.42 27.27 -0.21
CA GLU A 86 -16.42 26.23 -1.24
C GLU A 86 -15.40 25.14 -0.92
N GLU A 87 -14.15 25.50 -0.67
CA GLU A 87 -13.06 24.57 -0.38
C GLU A 87 -13.36 23.71 0.86
N LEU A 88 -13.84 24.33 1.95
CA LEU A 88 -14.26 23.58 3.15
C LEU A 88 -15.43 22.61 2.88
N ARG A 89 -16.35 22.98 1.99
CA ARG A 89 -17.47 22.11 1.62
C ARG A 89 -17.03 20.94 0.75
N GLN A 90 -16.01 21.11 -0.10
CA GLN A 90 -15.39 20.01 -0.85
C GLN A 90 -14.63 19.07 0.10
N ALA A 91 -13.82 19.61 1.03
CA ALA A 91 -13.15 18.81 2.05
C ALA A 91 -14.14 17.96 2.87
N ARG A 92 -15.28 18.55 3.29
CA ARG A 92 -16.34 17.83 4.00
C ARG A 92 -16.92 16.67 3.18
N ARG A 93 -17.18 16.86 1.88
CA ARG A 93 -17.71 15.79 1.01
C ARG A 93 -16.75 14.61 0.91
N GLU A 94 -15.45 14.87 0.82
CA GLU A 94 -14.45 13.80 0.81
C GLU A 94 -14.38 13.06 2.16
N ILE A 95 -14.58 13.76 3.28
CA ILE A 95 -14.71 13.13 4.61
C ILE A 95 -15.98 12.26 4.68
N ASP A 96 -17.11 12.75 4.19
CA ASP A 96 -18.36 11.98 4.15
C ASP A 96 -18.19 10.69 3.33
N ALA A 97 -17.49 10.76 2.20
CA ALA A 97 -17.19 9.60 1.39
C ALA A 97 -16.15 8.65 2.02
N LEU A 98 -15.15 9.19 2.72
CA LEU A 98 -14.17 8.39 3.46
C LEU A 98 -14.82 7.62 4.62
N THR A 99 -15.80 8.22 5.29
CA THR A 99 -16.53 7.66 6.43
C THR A 99 -17.74 6.81 6.05
N GLY A 100 -18.05 6.70 4.75
CA GLY A 100 -19.17 5.91 4.25
C GLY A 100 -20.54 6.58 4.41
N GLN A 101 -20.59 7.88 4.73
CA GLN A 101 -21.82 8.67 4.76
C GLN A 101 -22.25 9.13 3.36
N ALA A 102 -21.35 9.09 2.37
CA ALA A 102 -21.70 9.29 0.97
C ALA A 102 -21.96 7.95 0.25
N GLY A 103 -23.23 7.65 0.03
CA GLY A 103 -23.68 6.89 -1.13
C GLY A 103 -23.57 5.37 -1.05
N THR A 104 -24.72 4.73 -1.24
CA THR A 104 -24.99 3.29 -1.38
C THR A 104 -24.13 2.53 -2.39
N GLU A 105 -23.33 3.20 -3.24
CA GLU A 105 -22.43 2.57 -4.22
C GLU A 105 -21.25 1.83 -3.58
N ASP A 106 -20.68 2.34 -2.49
CA ASP A 106 -19.59 1.67 -1.77
C ASP A 106 -20.03 0.35 -1.10
N MET A 107 -21.32 0.26 -0.75
CA MET A 107 -21.93 -0.96 -0.23
C MET A 107 -22.11 -2.01 -1.33
N LEU A 108 -22.47 -1.59 -2.54
CA LEU A 108 -22.66 -2.49 -3.69
C LEU A 108 -21.31 -3.03 -4.19
N ASP A 109 -20.29 -2.18 -4.31
CA ASP A 109 -18.95 -2.63 -4.72
C ASP A 109 -18.36 -3.63 -3.71
N ARG A 110 -18.57 -3.44 -2.40
CA ARG A 110 -18.18 -4.42 -1.38
C ARG A 110 -19.00 -5.71 -1.41
N LEU A 111 -20.30 -5.62 -1.71
CA LEU A 111 -21.18 -6.77 -1.85
C LEU A 111 -20.84 -7.61 -3.08
N PHE A 112 -20.13 -7.09 -4.08
CA PHE A 112 -19.83 -7.85 -5.31
C PHE A 112 -18.32 -8.07 -5.57
N ALA A 113 -17.42 -7.32 -4.93
CA ALA A 113 -15.97 -7.49 -5.11
C ALA A 113 -15.40 -8.80 -4.55
N GLY A 114 -16.12 -9.49 -3.66
CA GLY A 114 -15.70 -10.76 -3.05
C GLY A 114 -16.39 -12.01 -3.58
N PHE A 115 -17.41 -11.88 -4.45
CA PHE A 115 -18.10 -13.04 -4.99
C PHE A 115 -17.38 -13.53 -6.25
N CYS A 116 -16.81 -14.73 -6.18
CA CYS A 116 -16.56 -15.51 -7.38
C CYS A 116 -17.92 -15.70 -8.09
N ILE A 117 -18.05 -15.26 -9.34
CA ILE A 117 -19.15 -15.68 -10.21
C ILE A 117 -19.06 -17.20 -10.33
N GLY A 118 -19.95 -17.92 -9.65
CA GLY A 118 -20.03 -19.37 -9.67
C GLY A 118 -19.50 -20.05 -8.40
N LYS A 119 -20.28 -19.98 -7.32
CA LYS A 119 -20.52 -21.12 -6.43
C LYS A 119 -22.00 -21.13 -6.05
#